data_AF-A0A1B6IQJ8-F1
#
_entry.id   AF-A0A1B6IQJ8-F1
#
_cell.length_a   1.000
_cell.length_b   1.000
_cell.length_c   1.000
_cell.angle_alpha   90.00
_cell.angle_beta   90.00
_cell.angle_gamma   90.00
#
_symmetry.space_group_name_H-M   'P 1'
#
loop_
_entity.id
_entity.type
_entity.pdbx_description
1 polymer ?
#
loop_
_entity_poly.entity_id
_entity_poly.type
_entity_poly.pdbx_seq_one_letter_code
_entity_poly.pdbx_strand_id
1 'polypeptide(L)'
;MDKMQQVLQQPLQYRCDQITHWVDECTNKDLEYALPDIIEDIFGISNRVGWGLLNIEYTLNPQEYDLLFKFLHPNGPMFRLCYKLLSDPYIKYKFQLSFLPQKIKQSIVEGTALPFYMEKLE
;
A
#
# COMPACT_ATOMS: atom_id res chain seq x y z
N MET A 1 -9.83 -3.20 15.85
CA MET A 1 -9.99 -2.07 14.91
C MET A 1 -9.33 -0.79 15.42
N ASP A 2 -9.34 -0.47 16.72
CA ASP A 2 -8.75 0.76 17.29
C ASP A 2 -7.20 0.86 17.25
N LYS A 3 -6.48 -0.25 17.51
CA LYS A 3 -5.02 -0.22 17.63
C LYS A 3 -4.29 0.12 16.33
N MET A 4 -4.79 -0.32 15.18
CA MET A 4 -4.12 -0.06 13.90
C MET A 4 -4.16 1.42 13.56
N GLN A 5 -5.30 2.09 13.73
CA GLN A 5 -5.42 3.53 13.46
C GLN A 5 -4.57 4.38 14.43
N GLN A 6 -4.39 3.93 15.67
CA GLN A 6 -3.51 4.59 16.64
C GLN A 6 -2.03 4.50 16.26
N VAL A 7 -1.61 3.40 15.62
CA VAL A 7 -0.23 3.22 15.10
C VAL A 7 0.05 4.20 13.98
N LEU A 8 -0.92 4.48 13.11
CA LEU A 8 -0.76 5.37 11.95
C LEU A 8 -0.48 6.84 12.33
N GLN A 9 -0.77 7.25 13.56
CA GLN A 9 -0.44 8.58 14.09
C GLN A 9 0.93 8.65 14.80
N GLN A 10 1.67 7.55 14.86
CA GLN A 10 2.97 7.48 15.53
C GLN A 10 4.12 7.93 14.61
N PRO A 11 5.32 8.22 15.17
CA PRO A 11 6.50 8.51 14.38
C PRO A 11 6.79 7.44 13.32
N LEU A 12 7.40 7.86 12.20
CA LEU A 12 7.66 7.00 11.04
C LEU A 12 8.36 5.68 11.40
N GLN A 13 9.36 5.75 12.28
CA GLN A 13 10.08 4.58 12.78
C GLN A 13 9.14 3.55 13.41
N TYR A 14 8.29 3.99 14.33
CA TYR A 14 7.35 3.09 15.02
C TYR A 14 6.35 2.45 14.05
N ARG A 15 5.88 3.21 13.05
CA ARG A 15 5.01 2.68 12.00
C ARG A 15 5.71 1.59 11.18
N CYS A 16 6.95 1.83 10.77
CA CYS A 16 7.75 0.85 10.03
C CYS A 16 7.99 -0.42 10.86
N ASP A 17 8.34 -0.27 12.14
CA ASP A 17 8.59 -1.39 13.05
C ASP A 17 7.33 -2.23 13.28
N GLN A 18 6.18 -1.57 13.49
CA GLN A 18 4.91 -2.27 13.69
C GLN A 18 4.43 -3.01 12.45
N ILE A 19 4.52 -2.39 11.26
CA ILE A 19 4.16 -3.08 10.02
C ILE A 19 5.11 -4.27 9.81
N THR A 20 6.40 -4.11 10.09
CA THR A 20 7.38 -5.21 10.02
C THR A 20 6.99 -6.36 10.94
N HIS A 21 6.63 -6.06 12.19
CA HIS A 21 6.18 -7.05 13.15
C HIS A 21 4.91 -7.78 12.68
N TRP A 22 3.93 -7.07 12.11
CA TRP A 22 2.74 -7.71 11.55
C TRP A 22 3.07 -8.64 10.39
N VAL A 23 3.99 -8.25 9.50
CA VAL A 23 4.42 -9.10 8.38
C VAL A 23 4.96 -10.44 8.88
N ASP A 24 5.72 -10.42 9.96
CA ASP A 24 6.39 -11.60 10.51
C ASP A 24 5.44 -12.48 11.34
N GLU A 25 4.56 -11.88 12.15
CA GLU A 25 3.76 -12.63 13.13
C GLU A 25 2.30 -12.89 12.71
N CYS A 26 1.72 -12.06 11.83
CA CYS A 26 0.31 -12.19 11.48
C CYS A 26 0.05 -13.22 10.37
N THR A 27 -1.19 -13.74 10.35
CA THR A 27 -1.64 -14.66 9.30
C THR A 27 -1.87 -13.90 7.99
N ASN A 28 -1.90 -14.63 6.86
CA ASN A 28 -2.19 -14.03 5.57
C ASN A 28 -3.56 -13.33 5.55
N LYS A 29 -4.56 -13.85 6.26
CA LYS A 29 -5.90 -13.25 6.34
C LYS A 29 -5.89 -11.91 7.10
N ASP A 30 -5.13 -11.83 8.18
CA ASP A 30 -4.98 -10.58 8.94
C ASP A 30 -4.25 -9.53 8.11
N LEU A 31 -3.19 -9.95 7.41
CA LEU A 31 -2.43 -9.10 6.50
C LEU A 31 -3.26 -8.66 5.29
N GLU A 32 -4.11 -9.54 4.77
CA GLU A 32 -5.02 -9.23 3.66
C GLU A 32 -5.96 -8.09 4.05
N TYR A 33 -6.57 -8.22 5.25
CA TYR A 33 -7.45 -7.22 5.83
C TYR A 33 -6.72 -5.89 6.11
N ALA A 34 -5.46 -5.96 6.55
CA ALA A 34 -4.66 -4.78 6.91
C ALA A 34 -4.09 -4.02 5.72
N LEU A 35 -3.80 -4.69 4.60
CA LEU A 35 -3.09 -4.10 3.46
C LEU A 35 -3.72 -2.79 2.95
N PRO A 36 -5.05 -2.69 2.72
CA PRO A 36 -5.65 -1.45 2.22
C PRO A 36 -5.38 -0.24 3.13
N ASP A 37 -5.47 -0.44 4.45
CA ASP A 37 -5.21 0.63 5.42
C ASP A 37 -3.72 1.03 5.45
N ILE A 38 -2.82 0.05 5.33
CA ILE A 38 -1.36 0.30 5.24
C ILE A 38 -1.04 1.11 3.98
N ILE A 39 -1.59 0.72 2.84
CA ILE A 39 -1.39 1.42 1.56
C ILE A 39 -1.95 2.84 1.61
N GLU A 40 -3.16 3.00 2.14
CA GLU A 40 -3.77 4.31 2.31
C GLU A 40 -2.96 5.21 3.24
N ASP A 41 -2.38 4.67 4.33
CA ASP A 41 -1.53 5.45 5.25
C ASP A 41 -0.18 5.86 4.63
N ILE A 42 0.48 4.96 3.90
CA ILE A 42 1.76 5.26 3.26
C ILE A 42 1.57 6.30 2.15
N PHE A 43 0.58 6.11 1.28
CA PHE A 43 0.46 6.84 0.02
C PHE A 43 -0.61 7.95 0.03
N GLY A 44 -1.59 7.92 0.93
CA GLY A 44 -2.62 8.95 1.03
C GLY A 44 -3.58 8.99 -0.17
N ILE A 45 -4.12 7.84 -0.59
CA ILE A 45 -4.82 7.72 -1.88
C ILE A 45 -6.24 8.34 -1.85
N SER A 46 -6.92 8.33 -0.71
CA SER A 46 -8.34 8.70 -0.56
C SER A 46 -8.52 10.00 0.22
N ASN A 47 -7.81 11.06 -0.20
CA ASN A 47 -7.75 12.38 0.47
C ASN A 47 -7.11 12.35 1.87
N ARG A 48 -6.39 11.28 2.23
CA ARG A 48 -5.55 11.29 3.43
C ARG A 48 -4.17 11.82 3.11
N VAL A 49 -3.55 12.48 4.09
CA VAL A 49 -2.14 12.86 4.00
C VAL A 49 -1.32 11.61 4.29
N GLY A 50 -0.65 11.08 3.25
CA GLY A 50 0.25 9.93 3.41
C GLY A 50 1.53 10.31 4.15
N TRP A 51 2.56 9.46 4.09
CA TRP A 51 3.83 9.69 4.79
C TRP A 51 4.68 10.83 4.21
N GLY A 52 4.22 11.49 3.14
CA GLY A 52 4.96 12.58 2.53
C GLY A 52 6.28 12.12 1.89
N LEU A 53 6.31 10.91 1.32
CA LEU A 53 7.52 10.28 0.77
C LEU A 53 8.30 11.19 -0.20
N LEU A 54 7.60 12.05 -0.95
CA LEU A 54 8.22 13.00 -1.88
C LEU A 54 9.00 14.13 -1.20
N ASN A 55 8.77 14.37 0.10
CA ASN A 55 9.43 15.42 0.88
C ASN A 55 10.64 14.89 1.68
N ILE A 56 10.87 13.57 1.67
CA ILE A 56 11.96 12.94 2.42
C ILE A 56 13.17 12.80 1.51
N GLU A 57 14.06 13.77 1.59
CA GLU A 57 15.32 13.78 0.84
C GLU A 57 16.48 13.26 1.69
N TYR A 58 17.41 12.51 1.09
CA TYR A 58 18.59 11.98 1.79
C TYR A 58 19.46 13.07 2.42
N THR A 59 19.61 14.21 1.74
CA THR A 59 20.41 15.35 2.19
C THR A 59 19.82 16.06 3.41
N LEU A 60 18.49 16.07 3.53
CA LEU A 60 17.76 16.79 4.58
C LEU A 60 17.35 15.87 5.73
N ASN A 61 16.99 14.62 5.42
CA ASN A 61 16.41 13.65 6.34
C ASN A 61 17.10 12.27 6.20
N PRO A 62 18.42 12.16 6.39
CA PRO A 62 19.17 10.94 6.09
C PRO A 62 18.68 9.71 6.87
N GLN A 63 18.24 9.89 8.12
CA GLN A 63 17.75 8.79 8.96
C GLN A 63 16.39 8.26 8.48
N GLU A 64 15.44 9.15 8.20
CA GLU A 64 14.11 8.76 7.68
C GLU A 64 14.22 8.18 6.28
N TYR A 65 15.11 8.72 5.46
CA TYR A 65 15.41 8.19 4.14
C TYR A 65 15.93 6.76 4.23
N ASP A 66 16.96 6.50 5.05
CA ASP A 66 17.53 5.16 5.22
C ASP A 66 16.51 4.16 5.78
N LEU A 67 15.67 4.61 6.71
CA LEU A 67 14.56 3.81 7.25
C LEU A 67 13.59 3.41 6.14
N LEU A 68 13.08 4.38 5.38
CA LEU A 68 12.13 4.14 4.30
C LEU A 68 12.73 3.34 3.16
N PHE A 69 14.00 3.59 2.84
CA PHE A 69 14.74 2.83 1.84
C PHE A 69 14.78 1.36 2.21
N LYS A 70 15.09 1.01 3.47
CA LYS A 70 15.08 -0.38 3.96
C LYS A 70 13.65 -0.94 4.02
N PHE A 71 12.69 -0.14 4.46
CA PHE A 71 11.30 -0.56 4.60
C PHE A 71 10.64 -0.90 3.26
N LEU A 72 10.85 -0.05 2.24
CA LEU A 72 10.32 -0.15 0.88
C LEU A 72 11.28 -0.85 -0.09
N HIS A 73 12.41 -1.38 0.39
CA HIS A 73 13.32 -2.18 -0.44
C HIS A 73 12.56 -3.40 -1.01
N PRO A 74 12.92 -3.95 -2.19
CA PRO A 74 12.29 -5.16 -2.71
C PRO A 74 12.33 -6.37 -1.77
N ASN A 75 13.36 -6.45 -0.90
CA ASN A 75 13.46 -7.46 0.17
C ASN A 75 12.99 -6.94 1.55
N GLY A 76 12.48 -5.72 1.59
CA GLY A 76 12.01 -5.03 2.78
C GLY A 76 10.62 -5.49 3.21
N PRO A 77 10.21 -5.15 4.44
CA PRO A 77 8.92 -5.52 5.02
C PRO A 77 7.71 -5.31 4.11
N MET A 78 7.64 -4.16 3.42
CA MET A 78 6.49 -3.84 2.58
C MET A 78 6.35 -4.80 1.39
N PHE A 79 7.45 -5.12 0.71
CA PHE A 79 7.42 -6.04 -0.42
C PHE A 79 7.28 -7.49 0.03
N ARG A 80 7.88 -7.88 1.17
CA ARG A 80 7.62 -9.20 1.77
C ARG A 80 6.14 -9.40 2.08
N LEU A 81 5.45 -8.38 2.60
CA LEU A 81 4.00 -8.40 2.80
C LEU A 81 3.29 -8.72 1.48
N CYS A 82 3.58 -7.96 0.42
CA CYS A 82 2.98 -8.16 -0.89
C CYS A 82 3.24 -9.58 -1.41
N TYR A 83 4.46 -10.09 -1.33
CA TYR A 83 4.80 -11.43 -1.81
C TYR A 83 4.12 -12.53 -1.00
N LYS A 84 4.03 -12.39 0.33
CA LYS A 84 3.33 -13.33 1.21
C LYS A 84 1.86 -13.45 0.79
N LEU A 85 1.19 -12.33 0.51
CA LEU A 85 -0.20 -12.31 0.07
C LEU A 85 -0.38 -12.81 -1.37
N LEU A 86 0.52 -12.43 -2.29
CA LEU A 86 0.49 -12.90 -3.69
C LEU A 86 0.72 -14.41 -3.81
N SER A 87 1.46 -15.00 -2.88
CA SER A 87 1.71 -16.45 -2.86
C SER A 87 0.49 -17.28 -2.44
N ASP A 88 -0.53 -16.65 -1.84
CA ASP A 88 -1.73 -17.31 -1.39
C ASP A 88 -2.80 -17.36 -2.51
N PRO A 89 -3.13 -18.56 -3.03
CA PRO A 89 -4.06 -18.68 -4.16
C PRO A 89 -5.52 -18.34 -3.80
N TYR A 90 -5.84 -18.27 -2.50
CA TYR A 90 -7.18 -17.96 -2.02
C TYR A 90 -7.41 -16.46 -1.85
N ILE A 91 -6.34 -15.66 -1.75
CA ILE A 91 -6.41 -14.21 -1.63
C ILE A 91 -6.53 -13.58 -3.01
N LYS A 92 -7.60 -12.80 -3.21
CA LYS A 92 -7.88 -12.13 -4.48
C LYS A 92 -8.24 -10.67 -4.25
N TYR A 93 -7.34 -9.78 -4.67
CA TYR A 93 -7.60 -8.35 -4.67
C TYR A 93 -8.42 -7.94 -5.89
N LYS A 94 -9.61 -7.37 -5.63
CA LYS A 94 -10.36 -6.66 -6.64
C LYS A 94 -9.77 -5.26 -6.78
N PHE A 95 -9.21 -4.95 -7.94
CA PHE A 95 -8.74 -3.61 -8.22
C PHE A 95 -9.94 -2.68 -8.43
N GLN A 96 -10.09 -1.66 -7.59
CA GLN A 96 -11.21 -0.74 -7.70
C GLN A 96 -11.00 0.20 -8.89
N LEU A 97 -12.06 0.42 -9.68
CA LEU A 97 -12.03 1.36 -10.80
C LEU A 97 -11.76 2.80 -10.36
N SER A 98 -12.05 3.14 -9.10
CA SER A 98 -11.76 4.43 -8.49
C SER A 98 -10.28 4.83 -8.62
N PHE A 99 -9.36 3.86 -8.54
CA PHE A 99 -7.91 4.06 -8.66
C PHE A 99 -7.43 4.28 -10.11
N LEU A 100 -8.30 4.09 -11.12
CA LEU A 100 -7.92 4.36 -12.50
C LEU A 100 -7.84 5.87 -12.76
N PRO A 101 -6.89 6.32 -13.60
CA PRO A 101 -6.86 7.70 -14.09
C PRO A 101 -8.20 8.10 -14.71
N GLN A 102 -8.60 9.38 -14.56
CA GLN A 102 -9.89 9.86 -15.03
C GLN A 102 -10.15 9.57 -16.52
N LYS A 103 -9.12 9.71 -17.35
CA LYS A 103 -9.20 9.40 -18.79
C LYS A 103 -9.53 7.93 -19.06
N ILE A 104 -8.94 7.02 -18.28
CA ILE A 104 -9.22 5.58 -18.41
C ILE A 104 -10.66 5.30 -17.98
N LYS A 105 -11.11 5.88 -16.86
CA LYS A 105 -12.51 5.76 -16.42
C LYS A 105 -13.50 6.26 -17.48
N GLN A 106 -13.20 7.38 -18.13
CA GLN A 106 -14.01 7.90 -19.24
C GLN A 106 -14.02 6.93 -20.43
N SER A 107 -12.86 6.43 -20.86
CA SER A 107 -12.80 5.46 -21.97
C SER A 107 -13.58 4.17 -21.68
N ILE A 108 -13.64 3.73 -20.42
CA ILE A 108 -14.44 2.57 -20.02
C ILE A 108 -15.94 2.87 -20.20
N VAL A 109 -16.40 4.03 -19.71
CA VAL A 109 -17.80 4.47 -19.84
C VAL A 109 -18.19 4.65 -21.31
N GLU A 110 -17.26 5.15 -22.13
CA GLU A 110 -17.45 5.37 -23.57
C GLU A 110 -17.30 4.07 -24.40
N GLY A 111 -16.90 2.96 -23.81
CA GLY A 111 -16.67 1.68 -24.51
C GLY A 111 -15.45 1.68 -25.43
N THR A 112 -14.52 2.61 -25.24
CA THR A 112 -13.29 2.78 -26.04
C THR A 112 -12.02 2.37 -25.30
N ALA A 113 -12.15 1.88 -24.06
CA ALA A 113 -11.03 1.40 -23.27
C ALA A 113 -10.33 0.20 -23.94
N LEU A 114 -9.01 0.10 -23.69
CA LEU A 114 -8.23 -1.02 -24.18
C LEU A 114 -8.78 -2.35 -23.63
N PRO A 115 -8.73 -3.46 -24.40
CA PRO A 115 -9.22 -4.77 -23.97
C PRO A 115 -8.70 -5.20 -22.60
N PHE A 116 -7.45 -4.86 -22.28
CA PHE A 116 -6.85 -5.08 -20.96
C PHE A 116 -7.70 -4.57 -19.79
N TYR A 117 -8.32 -3.39 -19.90
CA TYR A 117 -9.16 -2.85 -18.84
C TYR A 117 -10.55 -3.48 -18.85
N MET A 118 -11.05 -3.85 -20.02
CA MET A 118 -12.38 -4.48 -20.17
C MET A 118 -12.40 -5.88 -19.56
N GLU A 119 -11.35 -6.67 -19.78
CA GLU A 119 -11.17 -8.01 -19.18
C GLU A 119 -11.09 -7.99 -17.64
N LYS A 120 -10.85 -6.82 -17.04
CA LYS A 120 -10.77 -6.64 -15.57
C LYS A 120 -12.09 -6.17 -14.95
N LEU A 121 -13.12 -5.90 -15.77
CA LEU A 121 -14.45 -5.47 -15.32
C LEU A 121 -15.42 -6.64 -15.08
N GLU A 122 -15.11 -7.82 -15.61
CA GLU A 122 -15.86 -9.08 -15.41
C GLU A 122 -15.52 -9.75 -14.07
#